data_AF-A0A077KI79-F1
#
_entry.id   AF-A0A077KI79-F1
#
_cell.length_a   1.000
_cell.length_b   1.000
_cell.length_c   1.000
_cell.angle_alpha   90.00
_cell.angle_beta   90.00
_cell.angle_gamma   90.00
#
_symmetry.space_group_name_H-M   'P 1'
#
loop_
_entity.id
_entity.type
_entity.pdbx_description
1 polymer ?
#
loop_
_entity_poly.entity_id
_entity_poly.type
_entity_poly.pdbx_seq_one_letter_code
_entity_poly.pdbx_strand_id
1 'polypeptide(L)'
;MAQNDINANGLNYATTNGICTPYVCTITPTHLADIYYSSFQETAFGHIKVTLSFPITGYNGSTPNWSNGVFIGTLDSLCRPTSYKNFNVSSNGGGWSVSLGPAGDVTVRSTGGNSGSSATLYFEYDK
;
A
#
# COMPACT_ATOMS: atom_id res chain seq x y z
N MET A 1 -2.12 -11.29 -48.29
CA MET A 1 -1.76 -10.17 -47.38
C MET A 1 -2.71 -10.22 -46.19
N ALA A 2 -2.39 -11.05 -45.19
CA ALA A 2 -3.22 -11.30 -44.00
C ALA A 2 -2.43 -11.15 -42.68
N GLN A 3 -1.10 -11.05 -42.78
CA GLN A 3 -0.21 -10.87 -41.62
C GLN A 3 -0.20 -9.43 -41.10
N ASN A 4 -0.48 -8.46 -41.97
CA ASN A 4 -0.43 -7.04 -41.61
C ASN A 4 -1.65 -6.62 -40.76
N ASP A 5 -2.82 -7.21 -40.99
CA ASP A 5 -4.04 -6.94 -40.21
C ASP A 5 -4.01 -7.56 -38.81
N ILE A 6 -3.38 -8.73 -38.64
CA ILE A 6 -3.22 -9.36 -37.33
C ILE A 6 -2.27 -8.52 -36.46
N ASN A 7 -1.16 -8.05 -37.04
CA ASN A 7 -0.18 -7.25 -36.30
C ASN A 7 -0.69 -5.84 -35.98
N ALA A 8 -1.51 -5.24 -36.87
CA ALA A 8 -2.12 -3.94 -36.63
C ALA A 8 -3.18 -3.99 -35.52
N ASN A 9 -4.00 -5.04 -35.45
CA ASN A 9 -4.99 -5.21 -34.38
C ASN A 9 -4.37 -5.64 -33.05
N GLY A 10 -3.33 -6.48 -33.08
CA GLY A 10 -2.62 -6.92 -31.88
C GLY A 10 -1.88 -5.78 -31.17
N LEU A 11 -1.23 -4.90 -31.94
CA LEU A 11 -0.59 -3.70 -31.38
C LEU A 11 -1.65 -2.71 -30.87
N ASN A 12 -2.73 -2.46 -31.63
CA ASN A 12 -3.77 -1.54 -31.19
C ASN A 12 -4.49 -2.03 -29.92
N TYR A 13 -4.72 -3.34 -29.77
CA TYR A 13 -5.28 -3.90 -28.53
C TYR A 13 -4.29 -3.78 -27.36
N ALA A 14 -3.01 -4.04 -27.57
CA ALA A 14 -1.98 -3.91 -26.53
C ALA A 14 -1.71 -2.44 -26.14
N THR A 15 -1.74 -1.50 -27.10
CA THR A 15 -1.53 -0.07 -26.85
C THR A 15 -2.79 0.61 -26.29
N THR A 16 -3.99 0.11 -26.61
CA THR A 16 -5.26 0.63 -26.05
C THR A 16 -5.56 0.06 -24.66
N ASN A 17 -5.08 -1.14 -24.32
CA ASN A 17 -5.32 -1.79 -23.01
C ASN A 17 -4.10 -1.82 -22.06
N GLY A 18 -2.90 -1.44 -22.52
CA GLY A 18 -1.64 -1.82 -21.88
C GLY A 18 -0.67 -0.68 -21.59
N ILE A 19 -1.15 0.55 -21.35
CA ILE A 19 -0.33 1.53 -20.64
C ILE A 19 -0.53 1.28 -19.14
N CYS A 20 0.14 0.25 -18.61
CA CYS A 20 0.49 0.24 -17.19
C CYS A 20 1.62 1.24 -17.01
N THR A 21 1.28 2.51 -16.93
CA THR A 21 2.17 3.50 -16.35
C THR A 21 2.25 3.16 -14.87
N PRO A 22 3.41 2.68 -14.35
CA PRO A 22 3.54 2.38 -12.93
C PRO A 22 3.47 3.72 -12.18
N TYR A 23 2.29 4.05 -11.67
CA TYR A 23 2.14 5.21 -10.82
C TYR A 23 2.54 4.81 -9.40
N VAL A 24 3.33 5.68 -8.77
CA VAL A 24 3.69 5.56 -7.36
C VAL A 24 2.83 6.53 -6.60
N CYS A 25 1.97 6.03 -5.72
CA CYS A 25 1.21 6.89 -4.84
C CYS A 25 1.98 7.17 -3.56
N THR A 26 1.90 8.42 -3.13
CA THR A 26 2.39 8.83 -1.82
C THR A 26 1.27 8.69 -0.79
N ILE A 27 1.66 8.38 0.44
CA ILE A 27 0.78 8.52 1.61
C ILE A 27 1.04 9.89 2.22
N THR A 28 -0.02 10.58 2.62
CA THR A 28 0.13 11.81 3.42
C THR A 28 0.13 11.38 4.90
N PRO A 29 1.29 11.36 5.58
CA PRO A 29 1.38 10.91 6.96
C PRO A 29 0.61 11.84 7.89
N THR A 30 0.12 11.30 9.01
CA THR A 30 -0.36 12.13 10.12
C THR A 30 0.69 12.32 11.19
N HIS A 31 0.56 13.40 11.97
CA HIS A 31 1.48 13.71 13.08
C HIS A 31 1.54 12.64 14.19
N LEU A 32 0.67 11.62 14.14
CA LEU A 32 0.63 10.54 15.12
C LEU A 32 1.58 9.39 14.78
N ALA A 33 2.06 9.30 13.53
CA ALA A 33 2.97 8.25 13.10
C ALA A 33 3.95 8.77 12.06
N ASP A 34 5.24 8.73 12.40
CA ASP A 34 6.30 8.92 11.41
C ASP A 34 6.32 7.73 10.44
N ILE A 35 6.75 8.00 9.21
CA ILE A 35 6.94 6.98 8.19
C ILE A 35 8.40 7.08 7.74
N TYR A 36 9.14 5.99 7.90
CA TYR A 36 10.50 5.90 7.37
C TYR A 36 10.49 5.73 5.85
N TYR A 37 9.57 4.89 5.35
CA TYR A 37 9.44 4.63 3.94
C TYR A 37 8.03 4.16 3.60
N SER A 38 7.47 4.65 2.51
CA SER A 38 6.20 4.16 1.96
C SER A 38 6.27 4.11 0.45
N SER A 39 5.87 2.99 -0.14
CA SER A 39 5.79 2.81 -1.58
C SER A 39 4.52 2.05 -1.92
N PHE A 40 3.65 2.67 -2.71
CA PHE A 40 2.42 2.09 -3.24
C PHE A 40 2.55 2.11 -4.76
N GLN A 41 2.90 0.97 -5.35
CA GLN A 41 3.21 0.85 -6.77
C GLN A 41 2.14 0.04 -7.47
N GLU A 42 1.50 0.62 -8.48
CA GLU A 42 0.61 -0.12 -9.36
C GLU A 42 1.42 -0.97 -10.34
N THR A 43 1.47 -2.28 -10.11
CA THR A 43 2.26 -3.21 -10.95
C THR A 43 1.46 -3.78 -12.12
N ALA A 44 0.13 -3.78 -12.00
CA ALA A 44 -0.83 -4.02 -13.07
C ALA A 44 -2.05 -3.14 -12.86
N PHE A 45 -2.86 -2.91 -13.89
CA PHE A 45 -4.06 -2.08 -13.75
C PHE A 45 -4.96 -2.56 -12.60
N GLY A 46 -5.14 -1.72 -11.59
CA GLY A 46 -5.88 -2.02 -10.37
C GLY A 46 -5.09 -2.78 -9.31
N HIS A 47 -3.92 -3.34 -9.59
CA HIS A 47 -3.13 -4.15 -8.66
C HIS A 47 -1.95 -3.37 -8.08
N ILE A 48 -1.96 -3.18 -6.77
CA ILE A 48 -1.00 -2.35 -6.04
C ILE A 48 -0.16 -3.19 -5.12
N LYS A 49 1.16 -3.05 -5.26
CA LYS A 49 2.17 -3.57 -4.35
C LYS A 49 2.59 -2.52 -3.35
N VAL A 50 2.62 -2.90 -2.07
CA VAL A 50 2.90 -1.99 -0.97
C VAL A 50 4.13 -2.42 -0.20
N THR A 51 4.99 -1.45 0.09
CA THR A 51 6.01 -1.53 1.13
C THR A 51 5.84 -0.36 2.07
N LEU A 52 5.57 -0.63 3.35
CA LEU A 52 5.36 0.39 4.37
C LEU A 52 6.31 0.13 5.54
N SER A 53 7.16 1.10 5.86
CA SER A 53 8.10 1.04 6.97
C SER A 53 7.92 2.23 7.90
N PHE A 54 7.79 1.96 9.20
CA PHE A 54 7.58 2.97 10.22
C PHE A 54 8.31 2.60 11.52
N PRO A 55 8.73 3.60 12.32
CA PRO A 55 9.19 3.37 13.67
C PRO A 55 8.02 2.99 14.58
N ILE A 56 8.30 2.16 15.58
CA ILE A 56 7.30 1.82 16.60
C ILE A 56 7.23 2.91 17.67
N THR A 57 8.36 3.55 17.97
CA THR A 57 8.41 4.77 18.77
C THR A 57 8.01 5.95 17.89
N GLY A 58 6.90 6.62 18.20
CA GLY A 58 6.37 7.70 17.39
C GLY A 58 7.17 9.00 17.52
N TYR A 59 6.63 10.05 16.91
CA TYR A 59 7.22 11.39 16.90
C TYR A 59 7.46 11.89 18.33
N ASN A 60 8.64 12.48 18.59
CA ASN A 60 9.08 12.92 19.93
C ASN A 60 9.16 11.82 21.01
N GLY A 61 9.34 10.55 20.63
CA GLY A 61 9.57 9.46 21.58
C GLY A 61 8.31 8.94 22.27
N SER A 62 7.12 9.41 21.86
CA SER A 62 5.85 8.88 22.33
C SER A 62 5.44 7.68 21.47
N THR A 63 5.41 6.49 22.06
CA THR A 63 4.98 5.26 21.37
C THR A 63 3.46 5.28 21.14
N PRO A 64 2.98 5.28 19.88
CA PRO A 64 1.57 5.19 19.58
C PRO A 64 0.98 3.89 20.15
N ASN A 65 -0.29 3.89 20.55
CA ASN A 65 -0.96 2.68 20.98
C ASN A 65 -1.30 1.79 19.78
N TRP A 66 -0.32 1.04 19.30
CA TRP A 66 -0.46 0.12 18.17
C TRP A 66 -1.52 -0.95 18.40
N SER A 67 -1.86 -1.31 19.63
CA SER A 67 -2.87 -2.34 19.92
C SER A 67 -4.30 -1.89 19.61
N ASN A 68 -4.59 -0.59 19.62
CA ASN A 68 -5.90 -0.03 19.26
C ASN A 68 -6.03 0.32 17.76
N GLY A 69 -4.94 0.22 17.01
CA GLY A 69 -4.87 0.72 15.64
C GLY A 69 -4.47 2.20 15.62
N VAL A 70 -3.50 2.51 14.76
CA VAL A 70 -2.93 3.83 14.59
C VAL A 70 -3.19 4.27 13.16
N PHE A 71 -3.79 5.44 13.00
CA PHE A 71 -3.99 6.03 11.70
C PHE A 71 -2.67 6.60 11.18
N ILE A 72 -2.16 6.02 10.09
CA ILE A 72 -0.84 6.36 9.55
C ILE A 72 -0.95 7.51 8.55
N GLY A 73 -2.04 7.56 7.78
CA GLY A 73 -2.24 8.59 6.78
C GLY A 73 -3.30 8.25 5.75
N THR A 74 -3.39 9.09 4.73
CA THR A 74 -4.34 8.93 3.63
C THR A 74 -3.59 8.73 2.31
N LEU A 75 -4.04 7.78 1.51
CA LEU A 75 -3.57 7.54 0.15
C LEU A 75 -4.15 8.56 -0.83
N ASP A 76 -3.35 8.90 -1.84
CA ASP A 76 -3.84 9.62 -3.01
C ASP A 76 -4.97 8.86 -3.71
N SER A 77 -5.89 9.62 -4.31
CA SER A 77 -7.06 9.11 -5.05
C SER A 77 -6.76 7.97 -6.03
N LEU A 78 -5.58 8.00 -6.66
CA LEU A 78 -5.20 6.99 -7.66
C LEU A 78 -4.94 5.61 -7.07
N CYS A 79 -4.54 5.51 -5.80
CA CYS A 79 -4.27 4.24 -5.11
C CYS A 79 -5.27 3.93 -4.02
N ARG A 80 -6.48 4.51 -4.06
CA ARG A 80 -7.50 4.13 -3.08
C ARG A 80 -8.13 2.81 -3.51
N PRO A 81 -8.35 1.87 -2.57
CA PRO A 81 -9.20 0.73 -2.86
C PRO A 81 -10.65 1.20 -3.03
N THR A 82 -11.45 0.44 -3.76
CA THR A 82 -12.89 0.66 -3.96
C THR A 82 -13.72 0.22 -2.76
N SER A 83 -13.14 -0.61 -1.90
CA SER A 83 -13.77 -1.22 -0.71
C SER A 83 -12.76 -1.35 0.42
N TYR A 84 -13.23 -1.58 1.64
CA TYR A 84 -12.34 -1.84 2.77
C TYR A 84 -11.51 -3.10 2.53
N LYS A 85 -10.19 -2.99 2.67
CA LYS A 85 -9.25 -4.11 2.60
C LYS A 85 -8.51 -4.25 3.92
N ASN A 86 -8.37 -5.49 4.39
CA ASN A 86 -7.66 -5.80 5.62
C ASN A 86 -6.61 -6.86 5.33
N PHE A 87 -5.39 -6.64 5.83
CA PHE A 87 -4.24 -7.52 5.62
C PHE A 87 -3.65 -7.89 6.96
N ASN A 88 -3.25 -9.14 7.13
CA ASN A 88 -2.47 -9.59 8.26
C ASN A 88 -1.08 -9.95 7.76
N VAL A 89 -0.09 -9.21 8.26
CA VAL A 89 1.31 -9.32 7.84
C VAL A 89 2.19 -9.43 9.07
N SER A 90 3.35 -10.08 8.92
CA SER A 90 4.34 -10.20 9.99
C SER A 90 5.59 -9.42 9.65
N SER A 91 6.19 -8.76 10.64
CA SER A 91 7.46 -8.06 10.51
C SER A 91 8.28 -8.26 11.76
N ASN A 92 9.55 -8.69 11.61
CA ASN A 92 10.48 -8.93 12.73
C ASN A 92 9.95 -9.84 13.86
N GLY A 93 9.03 -10.77 13.54
CA GLY A 93 8.38 -11.64 14.53
C GLY A 93 7.18 -11.02 15.24
N GLY A 94 6.78 -9.80 14.88
CA GLY A 94 5.55 -9.15 15.30
C GLY A 94 4.46 -9.28 14.25
N GLY A 95 3.23 -9.55 14.68
CA GLY A 95 2.03 -9.54 13.85
C GLY A 95 1.44 -8.14 13.74
N TRP A 96 1.00 -7.81 12.53
CA TRP A 96 0.42 -6.53 12.18
C TRP A 96 -0.83 -6.74 11.33
N SER A 97 -1.84 -5.90 11.57
CA SER A 97 -3.04 -5.80 10.76
C SER A 97 -3.07 -4.42 10.12
N VAL A 98 -3.19 -4.39 8.80
CA VAL A 98 -3.29 -3.16 8.01
C VAL A 98 -4.70 -3.08 7.43
N SER A 99 -5.37 -1.96 7.64
CA SER A 99 -6.68 -1.66 7.09
C SER A 99 -6.56 -0.48 6.13
N LEU A 100 -7.06 -0.67 4.91
CA LEU A 100 -7.22 0.37 3.90
C LEU A 100 -8.71 0.62 3.68
N GLY A 101 -9.16 1.84 3.87
CA GLY A 101 -10.52 2.24 3.53
C GLY A 101 -10.66 2.91 2.17
N PRO A 102 -11.89 2.98 1.63
CA PRO A 102 -12.14 3.54 0.31
C PRO A 102 -11.92 5.05 0.21
N ALA A 103 -11.85 5.74 1.35
CA ALA A 103 -11.43 7.14 1.42
C ALA A 103 -9.89 7.28 1.31
N GLY A 104 -9.15 6.17 1.23
CA GLY A 104 -7.69 6.11 1.24
C GLY A 104 -7.11 6.06 2.65
N ASP A 105 -7.93 5.93 3.69
CA ASP A 105 -7.49 5.84 5.08
C ASP A 105 -6.65 4.58 5.31
N VAL A 106 -5.44 4.76 5.86
CA VAL A 106 -4.52 3.67 6.20
C VAL A 106 -4.39 3.58 7.72
N THR A 107 -4.87 2.49 8.28
CA THR A 107 -4.76 2.20 9.72
C THR A 107 -3.91 0.96 9.93
N VAL A 108 -2.97 1.00 10.88
CA VAL A 108 -2.10 -0.12 11.20
C VAL A 108 -2.22 -0.46 12.68
N ARG A 109 -2.42 -1.75 12.97
CA ARG A 109 -2.61 -2.28 14.32
C ARG A 109 -1.63 -3.41 14.59
N SER A 110 -0.99 -3.42 15.75
CA SER A 110 -0.22 -4.60 16.20
C SER A 110 -1.19 -5.68 16.70
N THR A 111 -1.02 -6.91 16.22
CA THR A 111 -1.80 -8.08 16.65
C THR A 111 -1.06 -8.96 17.65
N GLY A 112 0.14 -8.56 18.08
CA GLY A 112 0.98 -9.26 19.06
C GLY A 112 2.36 -9.64 18.54
N GLY A 113 3.19 -10.29 19.36
CA GLY A 113 4.55 -10.69 19.01
C GLY A 113 5.62 -9.63 19.29
N ASN A 114 6.84 -9.87 18.84
CA ASN A 114 7.96 -8.95 19.07
C ASN A 114 7.98 -7.86 18.00
N SER A 115 7.67 -6.62 18.38
CA SER A 115 7.58 -5.53 17.42
C SER A 115 8.96 -4.96 17.03
N GLY A 116 9.98 -5.09 17.88
CA GLY A 116 11.29 -4.45 17.64
C GLY A 116 11.23 -2.92 17.72
N SER A 117 12.19 -2.22 17.10
CA SER A 117 12.23 -0.75 17.06
C SER A 117 11.47 -0.14 15.85
N SER A 118 11.31 -0.93 14.80
CA SER A 118 10.59 -0.55 13.58
C SER A 118 9.91 -1.78 12.97
N ALA A 119 8.89 -1.52 12.16
CA ALA A 119 8.20 -2.54 11.39
C ALA A 119 8.22 -2.17 9.91
N THR A 120 8.53 -3.15 9.07
CA THR A 120 8.41 -3.07 7.61
C THR A 120 7.43 -4.11 7.12
N LEU A 121 6.35 -3.64 6.52
CA LEU A 121 5.20 -4.41 6.08
C LEU A 121 5.21 -4.51 4.55
N TYR A 122 4.98 -5.71 4.04
CA TYR A 122 4.86 -6.01 2.63
C TYR A 122 3.50 -6.65 2.38
N PHE A 123 2.69 -6.06 1.52
CA PHE A 123 1.40 -6.59 1.12
C PHE A 123 0.99 -6.06 -0.25
N GLU A 124 0.00 -6.71 -0.86
CA GLU A 124 -0.49 -6.38 -2.20
C GLU A 124 -2.01 -6.38 -2.16
N TYR A 125 -2.64 -5.55 -3.00
CA TYR A 125 -4.10 -5.49 -3.09
C TYR A 125 -4.59 -5.01 -4.44
N ASP A 126 -5.79 -5.45 -4.79
CA ASP A 126 -6.54 -4.94 -5.93
C ASP A 126 -7.50 -3.83 -5.48
N LYS A 127 -7.56 -2.74 -6.24
CA LYS A 127 -8.50 -1.63 -6.05
C LYS A 127 -9.93 -2.15 -6.02
#